data_AF-A0A947TR29-F1
#
_entry.id   AF-A0A947TR29-F1
#
_cell.length_a   1.000
_cell.length_b   1.000
_cell.length_c   1.000
_cell.angle_alpha   90.00
_cell.angle_beta   90.00
_cell.angle_gamma   90.00
#
_symmetry.space_group_name_H-M   'P 1'
#
loop_
_entity.id
_entity.type
_entity.pdbx_description
1 polymer ?
#
loop_
_entity_poly.entity_id
_entity_poly.type
_entity_poly.pdbx_seq_one_letter_code
_entity_poly.pdbx_strand_id
1 'polypeptide(L)' 'MENRTARLTLLIDPKKKQIFEEICAQQDLTSSQVVRRLIHQYIIEHAGSRELPEWLSAPAVNAEHKPQ' A
#
# COMPACT_ATOMS: atom_id res chain seq x y z
N MET A 1 12.54 -14.42 -11.36
CA MET A 1 11.88 -13.59 -10.33
C MET A 1 10.71 -12.91 -11.00
N GLU A 2 9.48 -13.26 -10.60
CA GLU A 2 8.25 -12.71 -11.20
C GLU A 2 8.22 -11.19 -11.05
N ASN A 3 8.01 -10.47 -12.16
CA ASN A 3 7.90 -9.00 -12.19
C ASN A 3 6.59 -8.57 -11.50
N ARG A 4 6.56 -8.58 -10.17
CA ARG A 4 5.41 -8.15 -9.35
C ARG A 4 5.36 -6.63 -9.12
N THR A 5 6.24 -5.87 -9.76
CA THR A 5 6.34 -4.42 -9.58
C THR A 5 5.97 -3.68 -10.87
N ALA A 6 4.83 -2.98 -10.84
CA ALA A 6 4.44 -2.01 -11.86
C ALA A 6 4.56 -0.59 -11.29
N ARG A 7 4.87 0.39 -12.15
CA ARG A 7 4.89 1.81 -11.78
C ARG A 7 3.53 2.44 -12.02
N LEU A 8 3.01 3.14 -11.00
CA LEU A 8 1.79 3.95 -11.09
C LEU A 8 2.18 5.42 -10.91
N THR A 9 1.92 6.26 -11.92
CA THR A 9 2.15 7.71 -11.86
C THR A 9 0.83 8.43 -11.63
N LEU A 10 0.78 9.29 -10.62
CA LEU A 10 -0.40 10.07 -10.25
C LEU A 10 0.01 11.54 -10.14
N LEU A 11 -0.84 12.43 -10.62
CA LEU A 11 -0.69 13.87 -10.41
C LEU A 11 -1.48 14.27 -9.16
N ILE A 12 -0.82 14.97 -8.25
CA ILE A 12 -1.43 15.52 -7.04
C ILE A 12 -1.00 16.97 -6.88
N ASP A 13 -1.84 17.75 -6.23
CA ASP A 13 -1.53 19.13 -5.86
C ASP A 13 -0.23 19.20 -5.04
N PRO A 14 0.68 20.15 -5.32
CA PRO A 14 1.98 20.24 -4.67
C PRO A 14 1.87 20.46 -3.16
N LYS A 15 0.87 21.20 -2.68
CA LYS A 15 0.67 21.44 -1.25
C LYS A 15 0.17 20.18 -0.55
N LYS A 16 -0.72 19.42 -1.18
CA LYS A 16 -1.13 18.09 -0.68
C LYS A 16 0.03 17.12 -0.62
N LYS A 17 0.90 17.12 -1.64
CA LYS A 17 2.11 16.29 -1.67
C LYS A 17 3.01 16.58 -0.47
N GLN A 18 3.29 17.85 -0.20
CA GLN A 18 4.13 18.27 0.92
C GLN A 18 3.56 17.78 2.26
N ILE A 19 2.29 18.10 2.54
CA ILE A 19 1.63 17.70 3.79
C ILE A 19 1.65 16.17 3.96
N PHE A 20 1.40 15.43 2.87
CA PHE A 20 1.43 13.97 2.90
C PHE A 20 2.82 13.43 3.21
N GLU A 21 3.86 13.98 2.57
CA GLU A 21 5.26 13.59 2.82
C GLU A 21 5.69 13.91 4.25
N GLU A 22 5.28 15.05 4.81
CA GLU A 22 5.54 15.42 6.20
C GLU A 22 4.89 14.45 7.19
N ILE A 23 3.62 14.10 6.98
CA ILE A 23 2.89 13.12 7.80
C ILE A 23 3.55 11.73 7.74
N CYS A 24 4.02 11.33 6.55
CA CYS A 24 4.73 10.07 6.38
C CYS A 24 6.07 10.09 7.13
N ALA A 25 6.84 11.18 7.01
CA ALA A 25 8.13 11.35 7.67
C ALA A 25 8.01 11.34 9.20
N GLN A 26 6.96 11.96 9.76
CA GLN A 26 6.68 11.94 11.21
C GLN A 26 6.42 10.54 11.77
N GLN A 27 6.07 9.58 10.92
CA GLN A 27 5.75 8.19 11.29
C GLN A 27 6.85 7.20 10.86
N ASP A 28 8.01 7.69 10.41
CA ASP A 28 9.09 6.86 9.84
C ASP A 28 8.62 5.98 8.66
N LEU A 29 7.68 6.49 7.86
CA LEU A 29 7.13 5.82 6.69
C LEU A 29 7.50 6.55 5.40
N THR A 30 7.65 5.78 4.32
CA THR A 30 7.75 6.35 2.97
C THR A 30 6.36 6.52 2.35
N SER A 31 6.18 7.58 1.57
CA SER A 31 4.94 7.86 0.81
C SER A 31 4.47 6.64 0.01
N SER A 32 5.40 5.88 -0.57
CA SER A 32 5.09 4.67 -1.34
C SER A 32 4.56 3.52 -0.48
N GLN A 33 5.00 3.37 0.77
CA GLN A 33 4.46 2.36 1.69
C GLN A 33 3.03 2.72 2.08
N VAL A 34 2.76 3.98 2.39
CA VAL A 34 1.42 4.44 2.76
C VAL A 34 0.45 4.32 1.57
N VAL A 35 0.84 4.78 0.38
CA VAL A 35 0.02 4.64 -0.84
C VAL A 35 -0.30 3.17 -1.13
N ARG A 36 0.67 2.25 -0.98
CA ARG A 36 0.40 0.81 -1.17
C ARG A 36 -0.63 0.28 -0.17
N ARG A 37 -0.54 0.66 1.10
CA ARG A 37 -1.53 0.28 2.12
C ARG A 37 -2.92 0.81 1.78
N LEU A 38 -3.01 2.07 1.36
CA LEU A 38 -4.27 2.68 0.94
C LEU A 38 -4.87 1.97 -0.28
N ILE A 39 -4.07 1.67 -1.30
CA ILE A 39 -4.51 0.91 -2.49
C ILE A 39 -5.01 -0.48 -2.08
N HIS A 40 -4.27 -1.17 -1.21
CA HIS A 40 -4.64 -2.51 -0.75
C HIS A 40 -5.98 -2.50 0.00
N GLN A 41 -6.14 -1.60 0.99
CA GLN A 41 -7.40 -1.44 1.72
C GLN A 41 -8.55 -1.10 0.77
N TYR A 42 -8.35 -0.13 -0.13
CA TYR A 42 -9.37 0.26 -1.10
C TYR A 42 -9.80 -0.90 -2.00
N ILE A 43 -8.86 -1.76 -2.44
CA ILE A 43 -9.23 -2.94 -3.23
C ILE A 43 -10.04 -3.92 -2.38
N ILE A 44 -9.64 -4.20 -1.14
CA ILE A 44 -10.38 -5.10 -0.25
C ILE A 44 -11.82 -4.58 -0.01
N GLU A 45 -11.95 -3.30 0.34
CA GLU A 45 -13.24 -2.67 0.65
C GLU A 45 -14.17 -2.60 -0.58
N HIS A 46 -13.61 -2.51 -1.79
CA HIS A 46 -14.37 -2.31 -3.02
C HIS A 46 -14.29 -3.48 -4.03
N ALA A 47 -13.77 -4.64 -3.63
CA ALA A 47 -13.65 -5.79 -4.52
C ALA A 47 -15.01 -6.37 -4.95
N GLY A 48 -16.04 -6.23 -4.11
CA GLY A 48 -17.37 -6.80 -4.38
C GLY A 48 -17.28 -8.31 -4.62
N SER A 49 -17.78 -8.78 -5.77
CA SER A 49 -17.74 -10.20 -6.18
C SER A 49 -16.51 -10.57 -7.02
N ARG A 50 -15.47 -9.73 -7.07
CA ARG A 50 -14.25 -10.04 -7.84
C ARG A 50 -13.42 -11.10 -7.13
N GLU A 51 -12.89 -12.04 -7.90
CA GLU A 51 -11.89 -12.97 -7.38
C GLU A 51 -10.61 -12.19 -7.06
N LEU A 52 -10.27 -12.14 -5.78
CA LEU A 52 -9.05 -11.53 -5.30
C LEU A 52 -8.00 -12.62 -5.05
N PRO A 53 -6.76 -12.43 -5.53
CA PRO A 53 -5.70 -13.41 -5.29
C PRO A 53 -5.36 -13.48 -3.79
N GLU A 54 -4.90 -14.64 -3.32
CA GLU A 54 -4.67 -14.90 -1.89
C GLU A 54 -3.73 -13.89 -1.21
N TRP A 55 -2.71 -13.40 -1.93
CA TRP A 55 -1.79 -12.39 -1.42
C TRP A 55 -2.42 -11.02 -1.18
N LEU A 56 -3.60 -10.75 -1.75
CA LEU A 56 -4.38 -9.53 -1.57
C LEU A 56 -5.55 -9.73 -0.58
N SER A 57 -6.13 -10.92 -0.53
CA SER A 57 -7.24 -11.28 0.35
C SER A 57 -6.82 -11.65 1.77
N ALA A 58 -5.55 -12.01 1.99
CA ALA A 58 -5.07 -12.35 3.32
C ALA A 58 -5.07 -11.09 4.22
N PRO A 59 -5.81 -11.07 5.35
CA PRO A 59 -5.56 -10.08 6.38
C PRO A 59 -4.11 -10.25 6.80
N ALA A 60 -3.42 -9.13 7.05
CA ALA A 60 -2.01 -9.09 7.43
C ALA A 60 -1.74 -9.73 8.81
N VAL A 61 -2.04 -11.02 8.98
CA VAL A 61 -1.67 -11.87 10.10
C VAL A 61 -0.45 -12.71 9.74
N ASN A 62 0.57 -12.06 9.17
CA ASN A 62 1.92 -12.62 9.08
C ASN A 62 2.93 -11.47 9.19
N ALA A 63 2.72 -10.58 10.16
CA ALA A 63 3.83 -9.98 10.87
C ALA A 63 4.05 -10.88 12.09
N GLU A 64 5.24 -11.49 12.15
CA GLU A 64 5.81 -12.35 13.20
C GLU A 64 5.94 -13.85 12.87
N HIS A 65 7.17 -14.32 13.13
CA HIS A 65 7.78 -15.65 13.00
C HIS A 65 8.27 -16.07 11.60
N LYS A 66 9.59 -16.21 11.32
CA LYS A 66 10.64 -16.73 12.20
C LYS A 66 12.06 -16.23 11.83
N PRO A 67 12.95 -16.06 12.83
CA PRO A 67 14.40 -15.84 12.67
C PRO A 67 15.08 -17.01 11.96
N GLN A 68 16.16 -16.74 11.21
CA GLN A 68 17.49 -17.40 11.25
C GLN A 68 18.53 -16.47 10.62
#